data_AF-A0AAE5HWX3-F1
#
_entry.id   AF-A0AAE5HWX3-F1
#
_cell.length_a   1.000
_cell.length_b   1.000
_cell.length_c   1.000
_cell.angle_alpha   90.00
_cell.angle_beta   90.00
_cell.angle_gamma   90.00
#
_symmetry.space_group_name_H-M   'P 1'
#
loop_
_entity.id
_entity.type
_entity.pdbx_description
1 polymer ?
#
loop_
_entity_poly.entity_id
_entity_poly.type
_entity_poly.pdbx_seq_one_letter_code
_entity_poly.pdbx_strand_id
1 'polypeptide(L)'
;MTLEQQLKHYITNLFSLPQDEKWECESIKEVADNILPDQYVRLGPLTNKILHTYTYYSDTLHENHIYPFILYYQKQLIAIGYIDETNDMDFLYLHNTVMPLLDQRHLLEKENYNNE
;
A
#
# COMPACT_ATOMS: atom_id res chain seq x y z
N MET A 1 0.94 14.56 -9.59
CA MET A 1 1.06 13.87 -8.30
C MET A 1 1.31 12.40 -8.59
N THR A 2 2.36 11.80 -8.03
CA THR A 2 2.63 10.36 -8.20
C THR A 2 1.76 9.56 -7.22
N LEU A 3 1.56 8.27 -7.50
CA LEU A 3 0.81 7.39 -6.60
C LEU A 3 1.45 7.32 -5.20
N GLU A 4 2.78 7.32 -5.15
CA GLU A 4 3.56 7.41 -3.92
C GLU A 4 3.22 8.68 -3.12
N GLN A 5 3.17 9.84 -3.77
CA GLN A 5 2.83 11.11 -3.10
C GLN A 5 1.39 11.08 -2.57
N GLN A 6 0.46 10.49 -3.32
CA GLN A 6 -0.92 10.32 -2.87
C GLN A 6 -1.02 9.41 -1.64
N LEU A 7 -0.32 8.28 -1.65
CA LEU A 7 -0.26 7.37 -0.51
C LEU A 7 0.39 8.03 0.70
N LYS A 8 1.51 8.75 0.50
CA LYS A 8 2.18 9.49 1.55
C LYS A 8 1.21 10.46 2.22
N HIS A 9 0.55 11.32 1.44
CA HIS A 9 -0.41 12.31 1.96
C HIS A 9 -1.54 11.64 2.75
N TYR A 10 -2.11 10.57 2.19
CA TYR A 10 -3.16 9.80 2.85
C TYR A 10 -2.71 9.27 4.22
N ILE A 11 -1.55 8.60 4.29
CA ILE A 11 -1.03 8.01 5.53
C ILE A 11 -0.68 9.09 6.55
N THR A 12 0.02 10.15 6.14
CA THR A 12 0.40 11.22 7.06
C THR A 12 -0.82 11.90 7.66
N ASN A 13 -1.92 12.02 6.92
CA ASN A 13 -3.15 12.59 7.46
C ASN A 13 -3.90 11.62 8.35
N LEU A 14 -4.03 10.36 7.90
CA LEU A 14 -4.73 9.31 8.64
C LEU A 14 -4.14 9.13 10.05
N PHE A 15 -2.82 9.18 10.17
CA PHE A 15 -2.09 8.97 11.41
C PHE A 15 -1.52 10.26 12.03
N SER A 16 -1.88 11.44 11.50
CA SER A 16 -1.39 12.74 11.97
C SER A 16 0.15 12.84 12.06
N LEU A 17 0.85 12.32 11.05
CA LEU A 17 2.31 12.32 10.92
C LEU A 17 2.82 13.56 10.15
N PRO A 18 4.12 13.92 10.28
CA PRO A 18 4.71 15.04 9.54
C PRO A 18 4.71 14.80 8.02
N GLN A 19 4.17 15.76 7.25
CA GLN A 19 4.09 15.65 5.78
C GLN A 19 5.45 15.88 5.08
N ASP A 20 6.30 16.68 5.71
CA ASP A 20 7.58 17.16 5.19
C ASP A 20 8.73 16.17 5.45
N GLU A 21 8.53 15.17 6.31
CA GLU A 21 9.50 14.10 6.56
C GLU A 21 9.75 13.30 5.27
N LYS A 22 11.02 13.09 4.92
CA LYS A 22 11.37 12.29 3.75
C LYS A 22 11.14 10.81 4.07
N TRP A 23 10.42 10.14 3.19
CA TRP A 23 10.31 8.68 3.22
C TRP A 23 11.37 8.07 2.31
N GLU A 24 11.98 6.99 2.77
CA GLU A 24 12.79 6.11 1.96
C GLU A 24 11.93 4.93 1.48
N CYS A 25 12.41 4.22 0.46
CA CYS A 25 11.70 3.10 -0.13
C CYS A 25 12.62 1.89 -0.23
N GLU A 26 12.19 0.79 0.38
CA GLU A 26 12.77 -0.53 0.15
C GLU A 26 12.01 -1.21 -0.98
N SER A 27 12.74 -1.76 -1.95
CA SER A 27 12.16 -2.46 -3.10
C SER A 27 12.71 -3.88 -3.17
N ILE A 28 11.84 -4.88 -2.99
CA ILE A 28 12.21 -6.29 -3.06
C ILE A 28 11.28 -7.07 -4.00
N LYS A 29 11.68 -8.30 -4.33
CA LYS A 29 10.84 -9.27 -5.04
C LYS A 29 10.50 -10.41 -4.10
N GLU A 30 9.23 -10.70 -3.96
CA GLU A 30 8.75 -11.71 -3.02
C GLU A 30 7.49 -12.39 -3.56
N VAL A 31 7.23 -13.61 -3.12
CA VAL A 31 6.07 -14.41 -3.52
C VAL A 31 4.81 -13.84 -2.86
N ALA A 32 3.73 -13.65 -3.63
CA ALA A 32 2.47 -13.10 -3.15
C ALA A 32 1.93 -13.85 -1.90
N ASP A 33 2.10 -15.17 -1.88
CA ASP A 33 1.70 -16.09 -0.81
C ASP A 33 2.41 -15.81 0.53
N ASN A 34 3.58 -15.16 0.50
CA ASN A 34 4.34 -14.79 1.71
C ASN A 34 3.97 -13.39 2.24
N ILE A 35 3.20 -12.61 1.47
CA ILE A 35 2.94 -11.21 1.77
C ILE A 35 1.45 -10.98 2.01
N LEU A 36 0.60 -11.41 1.08
CA LEU A 36 -0.81 -11.09 1.11
C LEU A 36 -1.59 -12.12 1.93
N PRO A 37 -2.69 -11.73 2.59
CA PRO A 37 -3.57 -12.66 3.29
C PRO A 37 -4.07 -13.80 2.41
N ASP A 38 -4.15 -15.00 2.99
CA ASP A 38 -4.57 -16.24 2.31
C ASP A 38 -5.87 -16.07 1.51
N GLN A 39 -6.84 -15.32 2.04
CA GLN A 39 -8.14 -15.10 1.38
C GLN A 39 -8.03 -14.45 -0.01
N TYR A 40 -6.93 -13.75 -0.30
CA TYR A 40 -6.68 -13.08 -1.57
C TYR A 40 -5.75 -13.86 -2.50
N VAL A 41 -5.02 -14.86 -1.98
CA VAL A 41 -4.01 -15.61 -2.74
C VAL A 41 -4.38 -17.06 -2.95
N ARG A 42 -4.96 -17.72 -1.94
CA ARG A 42 -5.13 -19.18 -1.91
C ARG A 42 -6.00 -19.66 -3.07
N LEU A 43 -5.40 -20.49 -3.93
CA LEU A 43 -6.02 -21.02 -5.16
C LEU A 43 -6.48 -19.93 -6.16
N GLY A 44 -6.06 -18.68 -5.93
CA GLY A 44 -6.38 -17.53 -6.77
C GLY A 44 -5.32 -17.28 -7.83
N PRO A 45 -5.56 -16.32 -8.74
CA PRO A 45 -4.60 -16.05 -9.81
C PRO A 45 -3.27 -15.45 -9.31
N LEU A 46 -3.20 -14.99 -8.06
CA LEU A 46 -1.97 -14.50 -7.43
C LEU A 46 -1.06 -15.61 -6.89
N THR A 47 -1.55 -16.85 -6.74
CA THR A 47 -0.76 -17.97 -6.19
C THR A 47 0.58 -18.14 -6.93
N ASN A 48 1.67 -18.23 -6.17
CA ASN A 48 3.06 -18.36 -6.61
C ASN A 48 3.58 -17.23 -7.52
N LYS A 49 2.87 -16.09 -7.63
CA LYS A 49 3.37 -14.95 -8.40
C LYS A 49 4.40 -14.16 -7.59
N ILE A 50 5.52 -13.83 -8.23
CA ILE A 50 6.53 -12.94 -7.66
C ILE A 50 6.08 -11.50 -7.89
N LEU A 51 5.78 -10.78 -6.81
CA LEU A 51 5.45 -9.38 -6.81
C LEU A 51 6.71 -8.54 -6.62
N HIS A 52 6.72 -7.36 -7.23
CA HIS A 52 7.63 -6.29 -6.86
C HIS A 52 6.95 -5.50 -5.75
N THR A 53 7.57 -5.47 -4.57
CA THR A 53 7.05 -4.74 -3.42
C THR A 53 7.84 -3.46 -3.23
N TYR A 54 7.14 -2.38 -2.93
CA TYR A 54 7.70 -1.10 -2.55
C TYR A 54 7.17 -0.81 -1.15
N THR A 55 8.02 -0.93 -0.13
CA THR A 55 7.67 -0.64 1.26
C THR A 55 8.33 0.66 1.67
N TYR A 56 7.54 1.60 2.17
CA TYR A 56 8.01 2.91 2.57
C TYR A 56 8.33 2.94 4.07
N TYR A 57 9.38 3.66 4.43
CA TYR A 57 9.80 3.81 5.82
C TYR A 57 10.42 5.18 6.08
N SER A 58 10.32 5.61 7.32
CA SER A 58 10.95 6.80 7.90
C SER A 58 11.07 6.58 9.41
N ASP A 59 11.72 7.50 10.12
CA ASP A 59 11.82 7.41 11.58
C ASP A 59 10.42 7.43 12.20
N THR A 60 9.56 8.37 11.78
CA THR A 60 8.19 8.48 12.31
C THR A 60 7.33 7.26 11.96
N LEU A 61 7.43 6.73 10.73
CA LEU A 61 6.72 5.51 10.35
C LEU A 61 7.14 4.30 11.20
N HIS A 62 8.45 4.17 11.45
CA HIS A 62 9.00 3.09 12.27
C HIS A 62 8.53 3.17 13.73
N GLU A 63 8.58 4.36 14.33
CA GLU A 63 8.13 4.59 15.71
C GLU A 63 6.64 4.27 15.91
N ASN A 64 5.82 4.51 14.88
CA ASN A 64 4.39 4.23 14.90
C ASN A 64 4.02 2.83 14.37
N HIS A 65 5.01 2.01 13.99
CA HIS A 65 4.81 0.68 13.39
C HIS A 65 3.89 0.68 12.16
N ILE A 66 4.01 1.71 11.32
CA ILE A 66 3.23 1.86 10.09
C ILE A 66 4.14 1.55 8.89
N TYR A 67 3.72 0.61 8.04
CA TYR A 67 4.48 0.20 6.85
C TYR A 67 3.62 0.33 5.60
N PRO A 68 3.58 1.52 4.97
CA PRO A 68 2.88 1.73 3.71
C PRO A 68 3.54 0.94 2.59
N PHE A 69 2.73 0.35 1.71
CA PHE A 69 3.25 -0.46 0.61
C PHE A 69 2.48 -0.26 -0.71
N ILE A 70 3.20 -0.48 -1.80
CA ILE A 70 2.64 -0.60 -3.15
C ILE A 70 3.19 -1.87 -3.80
N LEU A 71 2.30 -2.71 -4.33
CA LEU A 71 2.66 -3.98 -4.95
C LEU A 71 2.39 -3.95 -6.47
N TYR A 72 3.34 -4.46 -7.24
CA TYR A 72 3.20 -4.62 -8.69
C TYR A 72 3.49 -6.05 -9.15
N TYR A 73 2.80 -6.49 -10.20
CA TYR A 73 3.12 -7.69 -10.97
C TYR A 73 3.28 -7.30 -12.44
N GLN A 74 4.46 -7.50 -13.03
CA GLN A 74 4.71 -7.17 -14.44
C GLN A 74 4.27 -5.75 -14.85
N LYS A 75 4.54 -4.75 -14.00
CA LYS A 75 4.12 -3.34 -14.14
C LYS A 75 2.62 -3.07 -13.95
N GLN A 76 1.78 -4.08 -13.73
CA GLN A 76 0.40 -3.91 -13.31
C GLN A 76 0.34 -3.68 -11.80
N LEU A 77 -0.39 -2.63 -11.39
CA LEU A 77 -0.65 -2.36 -9.98
C LEU A 77 -1.52 -3.47 -9.39
N ILE A 78 -1.06 -4.08 -8.29
CA ILE A 78 -1.73 -5.19 -7.60
C ILE A 78 -2.35 -4.73 -6.30
N ALA A 79 -1.62 -3.99 -5.48
CA ALA A 79 -2.16 -3.51 -4.22
C ALA A 79 -1.58 -2.16 -3.81
N ILE A 80 -2.37 -1.41 -3.06
CA ILE A 80 -1.96 -0.22 -2.31
C ILE A 80 -2.51 -0.41 -0.90
N GLY A 81 -1.68 -0.22 0.11
CA GLY A 81 -2.09 -0.42 1.49
C GLY A 81 -1.04 0.00 2.49
N TYR A 82 -1.29 -0.35 3.75
CA TYR A 82 -0.33 -0.23 4.83
C TYR A 82 -0.54 -1.38 5.82
N ILE A 83 0.51 -1.68 6.58
CA ILE A 83 0.45 -2.49 7.79
C ILE A 83 0.50 -1.53 8.97
N ASP A 84 -0.34 -1.72 9.98
CA ASP A 84 -0.32 -0.89 11.20
C ASP A 84 0.25 -1.65 12.41
N GLU A 85 0.19 -1.01 13.59
CA GLU A 85 0.69 -1.55 14.86
C GLU A 85 0.06 -2.89 15.28
N THR A 86 -1.12 -3.23 14.75
CA THR A 86 -1.78 -4.51 15.01
C THR A 86 -1.25 -5.64 14.12
N ASN A 87 -0.39 -5.32 13.16
CA ASN A 87 0.06 -6.17 12.05
C ASN A 87 -1.05 -6.56 11.06
N ASP A 88 -2.20 -5.86 11.09
CA ASP A 88 -3.24 -6.05 10.09
C ASP A 88 -2.90 -5.28 8.80
N MET A 89 -3.27 -5.88 7.66
CA MET A 89 -3.12 -5.25 6.35
C MET A 89 -4.39 -4.53 5.94
N ASP A 90 -4.31 -3.22 5.84
CA ASP A 90 -5.36 -2.39 5.27
C ASP A 90 -5.09 -2.10 3.79
N PHE A 91 -6.14 -2.25 2.97
CA PHE A 91 -6.04 -2.11 1.51
C PHE A 91 -6.90 -0.95 1.02
N LEU A 92 -6.28 -0.05 0.26
CA LEU A 92 -6.97 0.98 -0.53
C LEU A 92 -7.25 0.50 -1.95
N TYR A 93 -6.49 -0.47 -2.42
CA TYR A 93 -6.67 -1.09 -3.73
C TYR A 93 -6.16 -2.52 -3.68
N LEU A 94 -6.87 -3.44 -4.34
CA LEU A 94 -6.44 -4.82 -4.52
C LEU A 94 -6.95 -5.36 -5.85
N HIS A 95 -6.06 -5.95 -6.65
CA HIS A 95 -6.38 -6.55 -7.95
C HIS A 95 -5.69 -7.91 -8.08
N ASN A 96 -6.45 -8.95 -8.39
CA ASN A 96 -5.94 -10.32 -8.42
C ASN A 96 -5.30 -10.73 -9.76
N THR A 97 -4.73 -9.79 -10.52
CA THR A 97 -4.36 -9.90 -11.96
C THR A 97 -5.50 -10.13 -12.98
N VAL A 98 -6.70 -10.54 -12.57
CA VAL A 98 -7.85 -10.74 -13.49
C VAL A 98 -8.86 -9.59 -13.37
N MET A 99 -9.21 -9.20 -12.14
CA MET A 99 -10.14 -8.11 -11.86
C MET A 99 -9.78 -7.38 -10.55
N PRO A 100 -10.23 -6.13 -10.36
CA PRO A 100 -10.20 -5.48 -9.06
C PRO A 100 -11.06 -6.24 -8.06
N LEU A 101 -10.50 -6.53 -6.88
CA LEU A 101 -11.22 -7.09 -5.73
C LEU A 101 -11.69 -5.98 -4.78
N LEU A 102 -10.91 -4.91 -4.66
CA LEU A 102 -11.21 -3.74 -3.85
C LEU A 102 -10.65 -2.50 -4.55
N ASP A 103 -11.43 -1.43 -4.59
CA ASP A 103 -11.00 -0.13 -5.13
C ASP A 103 -11.56 1.03 -4.31
N GLN A 104 -10.75 1.54 -3.39
CA GLN A 104 -11.02 2.71 -2.55
C GLN A 104 -10.03 3.84 -2.84
N ARG A 105 -9.42 3.86 -4.04
CA ARG A 105 -8.42 4.88 -4.41
C ARG A 105 -8.97 6.31 -4.39
N HIS A 106 -10.29 6.50 -4.43
CA HIS A 106 -10.92 7.81 -4.21
C HIS A 106 -10.57 8.42 -2.84
N LEU A 107 -10.17 7.61 -1.84
CA LEU A 107 -9.67 8.09 -0.55
C LEU A 107 -8.31 8.79 -0.65
N LEU A 108 -7.49 8.40 -1.64
CA LEU A 108 -6.20 9.04 -1.94
C LEU A 108 -6.37 10.45 -2.55
N GLU A 109 -7.58 10.80 -2.99
CA GLU A 109 -7.89 12.06 -3.68
C GLU A 109 -8.66 13.05 -2.78
N LYS A 110 -9.20 12.59 -1.64
CA LYS A 110 -10.28 13.26 -0.91
C LYS A 110 -9.92 14.59 -0.23
N GLU A 111 -8.66 14.95 -0.13
CA GLU A 111 -8.26 16.20 0.53
C GLU A 111 -8.32 17.45 -0.34
N ASN A 112 -8.56 17.33 -1.64
CA ASN A 112 -8.69 18.50 -2.52
C ASN A 112 -10.06 19.21 -2.41
N TYR A 113 -11.03 18.69 -1.64
CA TYR A 113 -12.41 19.20 -1.65
C TYR A 113 -12.91 19.85 -0.35
N ASN A 114 -12.09 19.96 0.70
CA ASN A 114 -12.52 20.52 2.00
C ASN A 114 -11.88 21.89 2.34
N ASN A 115 -11.43 22.65 1.35
CA ASN A 115 -10.95 24.02 1.51
C ASN A 115 -11.85 25.04 0.78
N GLU A 116 -13.17 24.97 0.98
CA GLU A 116 -14.12 26.06 0.68
C GLU A 116 -14.89 26.48 1.93
#